data_AF-A0A843E1S3-F1
#
_entry.id   AF-A0A843E1S3-F1
#
_cell.length_a   1.000
_cell.length_b   1.000
_cell.length_c   1.000
_cell.angle_alpha   90.00
_cell.angle_beta   90.00
_cell.angle_gamma   90.00
#
_symmetry.space_group_name_H-M   'P 1'
#
loop_
_entity.id
_entity.type
_entity.pdbx_description
1 polymer ?
#
loop_
_entity_poly.entity_id
_entity_poly.type
_entity_poly.pdbx_seq_one_letter_code
_entity_poly.pdbx_strand_id
1 'polypeptide(L)'
;DGSGTTYQDGSTIRHLGLENGETITLYAMWKINQYPVHFTVDGVDIPGYPIMSDYGSSIIAPDAPTKDSTDEYDFIFIEWIGYVASIKVTGEMYFNAAFSASPIVEPEVADGKVVFDVNELEGITLSTKIIQDIEASFQDNEELKIVFELNGGIIELDKKAFDMLEGDELISIINVPTSNMPGTILNKVQDRPVFDISMGDVHNFGGGKLSRSLHYDLKENEDADNIRIWHFDNEGNHTVTRCTYDLDSETVTFMVNSLSYFSIMYEEDEEPETSSFGSTVYVILSIVMIVALFGAIMMYSKKS
;
A
#
# COMPACT_ATOMS: atom_id res chain seq x y z
N ASP A 1 39.46 11.18 -31.95
CA ASP A 1 38.61 12.32 -32.31
C ASP A 1 38.07 12.24 -33.74
N GLY A 2 38.61 11.38 -34.61
CA GLY A 2 38.04 11.15 -35.94
C GLY A 2 38.13 12.38 -36.86
N SER A 3 38.93 13.38 -36.49
CA SER A 3 39.04 14.68 -37.17
C SER A 3 40.06 14.68 -38.31
N GLY A 4 40.45 13.51 -38.82
CA GLY A 4 41.33 13.35 -39.98
C GLY A 4 40.55 13.37 -41.30
N THR A 5 41.28 13.21 -42.41
CA THR A 5 40.66 13.08 -43.74
C THR A 5 39.83 11.80 -43.81
N THR A 6 38.52 11.93 -43.98
CA THR A 6 37.62 10.78 -44.17
C THR A 6 37.78 10.21 -45.59
N TYR A 7 38.03 8.91 -45.67
CA TYR A 7 38.02 8.15 -46.92
C TYR A 7 36.78 7.26 -46.95
N GLN A 8 35.98 7.34 -48.01
CA GLN A 8 34.77 6.52 -48.15
C GLN A 8 35.15 5.07 -48.46
N ASP A 9 34.34 4.12 -47.99
CA ASP A 9 34.52 2.70 -48.31
C ASP A 9 34.56 2.48 -49.84
N GLY A 10 35.45 1.60 -50.29
CA GLY A 10 35.69 1.32 -51.71
C GLY A 10 36.39 2.43 -52.51
N SER A 11 36.78 3.56 -51.91
CA SER A 11 37.45 4.64 -52.63
C SER A 11 38.87 4.29 -53.07
N THR A 12 39.24 4.65 -54.29
CA THR A 12 40.64 4.63 -54.72
C THR A 12 41.33 5.92 -54.30
N ILE A 13 42.28 5.83 -53.36
CA ILE A 13 43.06 6.98 -52.88
C ILE A 13 44.49 6.89 -53.41
N ARG A 14 45.09 8.04 -53.72
CA ARG A 14 46.48 8.18 -54.23
C ARG A 14 47.22 9.27 -53.47
N HIS A 15 48.55 9.21 -53.47
CA HIS A 15 49.45 10.21 -52.84
C HIS A 15 49.21 10.44 -51.34
N LEU A 16 49.05 9.35 -50.57
CA LEU A 16 48.83 9.43 -49.11
C LEU A 16 50.09 9.78 -48.29
N GLY A 17 51.27 9.66 -48.88
CA GLY A 17 52.55 10.01 -48.27
C GLY A 17 53.35 11.00 -49.13
N LEU A 18 54.32 11.66 -48.52
CA LEU A 18 55.21 12.62 -49.19
C LEU A 18 56.35 11.90 -49.93
N GLU A 19 56.71 10.68 -49.51
CA GLU A 19 57.80 9.89 -50.07
C GLU A 19 57.34 8.47 -50.46
N ASN A 20 58.03 7.88 -51.45
CA ASN A 20 57.74 6.52 -51.90
C ASN A 20 58.24 5.50 -50.86
N GLY A 21 57.33 4.65 -50.36
CA GLY A 21 57.64 3.66 -49.32
C GLY A 21 57.29 4.11 -47.89
N GLU A 22 56.70 5.28 -47.72
CA GLU A 22 56.21 5.77 -46.43
C GLU A 22 55.09 4.86 -45.88
N THR A 23 55.14 4.57 -44.57
CA THR A 23 54.09 3.81 -43.88
C THR A 23 52.99 4.74 -43.40
N ILE A 24 51.76 4.54 -43.89
CA ILE A 24 50.58 5.29 -43.46
C ILE A 24 49.74 4.40 -42.55
N THR A 25 49.42 4.90 -41.36
CA THR A 25 48.48 4.23 -40.43
C THR A 25 47.09 4.82 -40.62
N LEU A 26 46.12 3.96 -40.91
CA LEU A 26 44.70 4.34 -41.02
C LEU A 26 43.95 3.86 -39.77
N TYR A 27 42.94 4.62 -39.38
CA TYR A 27 42.04 4.27 -38.28
C TYR A 27 40.63 4.07 -38.82
N ALA A 28 39.91 3.10 -38.24
CA ALA A 28 38.48 2.96 -38.49
C ALA A 28 37.72 4.15 -37.89
N MET A 29 36.75 4.68 -38.64
CA MET A 29 35.79 5.67 -38.15
C MET A 29 34.47 4.95 -37.89
N TRP A 30 34.01 4.97 -36.63
CA TRP A 30 32.73 4.39 -36.25
C TRP A 30 31.67 5.48 -36.16
N LYS A 31 30.53 5.25 -36.79
CA LYS A 31 29.31 6.02 -36.54
C LYS A 31 28.46 5.24 -35.55
N ILE A 32 28.07 5.88 -34.45
CA ILE A 32 27.20 5.26 -33.47
C ILE A 32 25.82 5.05 -34.12
N ASN A 33 25.28 3.84 -33.96
CA ASN A 33 23.91 3.54 -34.40
C ASN A 33 22.92 4.23 -33.47
N GLN A 34 21.84 4.74 -34.04
CA GLN A 34 20.75 5.34 -33.28
C GLN A 34 19.51 4.47 -33.40
N TYR A 35 18.81 4.30 -32.28
CA TYR A 35 17.59 3.53 -32.20
C TYR A 35 16.46 4.34 -31.57
N PRO A 36 15.22 4.17 -32.02
CA PRO A 36 14.07 4.83 -31.42
C PRO A 36 13.75 4.20 -30.05
N VAL A 37 13.46 5.07 -29.09
CA VAL A 37 12.95 4.69 -27.77
C VAL A 37 11.54 5.23 -27.65
N HIS A 38 10.58 4.35 -27.38
CA HIS A 38 9.15 4.63 -27.27
C HIS A 38 8.72 4.61 -25.81
N PHE A 39 7.89 5.59 -25.44
CA PHE A 39 7.16 5.63 -24.19
C PHE A 39 5.68 5.80 -24.53
N THR A 40 4.86 4.80 -24.19
CA THR A 40 3.48 4.73 -24.70
C THR A 40 2.43 4.62 -23.60
N VAL A 41 1.28 5.25 -23.83
CA VAL A 41 0.05 5.08 -23.04
C VAL A 41 -0.99 4.43 -23.95
N ASP A 42 -1.57 3.31 -23.51
CA ASP A 42 -2.54 2.53 -24.27
C ASP A 42 -2.06 2.18 -25.71
N GLY A 43 -0.76 1.94 -25.86
CA GLY A 43 -0.11 1.59 -27.13
C GLY A 43 0.18 2.76 -28.07
N VAL A 44 -0.01 4.01 -27.61
CA VAL A 44 0.26 5.23 -28.38
C VAL A 44 1.41 6.01 -27.75
N ASP A 45 2.39 6.44 -28.57
CA ASP A 45 3.51 7.27 -28.10
C ASP A 45 3.01 8.57 -27.45
N ILE A 46 3.57 8.91 -26.29
CA ILE A 46 3.30 10.19 -25.63
C ILE A 46 3.97 11.35 -26.41
N PRO A 47 3.55 12.61 -26.21
CA PRO A 47 4.13 13.75 -26.92
C PRO A 47 5.66 13.83 -26.79
N GLY A 48 6.35 13.96 -27.93
CA GLY A 48 7.82 14.02 -27.98
C GLY A 48 8.51 12.68 -28.20
N TYR A 49 7.76 11.57 -28.28
CA TYR A 49 8.28 10.24 -28.56
C TYR A 49 7.86 9.74 -29.96
N PRO A 50 8.66 8.82 -30.55
CA PRO A 50 9.92 8.28 -30.04
C PRO A 50 11.07 9.28 -30.10
N ILE A 51 12.07 9.07 -29.23
CA ILE A 51 13.35 9.78 -29.27
C ILE A 51 14.44 8.89 -29.90
N MET A 52 15.22 9.44 -30.83
CA MET A 52 16.38 8.73 -31.40
C MET A 52 17.56 8.82 -30.44
N SER A 53 18.03 7.67 -29.96
CA SER A 53 19.09 7.58 -28.95
C SER A 53 20.27 6.75 -29.43
N ASP A 54 21.48 7.16 -29.06
CA ASP A 54 22.72 6.50 -29.40
C ASP A 54 22.83 5.12 -28.72
N TYR A 55 23.32 4.11 -29.44
CA TYR A 55 23.60 2.80 -28.86
C TYR A 55 24.51 2.90 -27.64
N GLY A 56 24.10 2.28 -26.53
CA GLY A 56 24.80 2.28 -25.26
C GLY A 56 24.55 3.52 -24.38
N SER A 57 23.75 4.50 -24.84
CA SER A 57 23.37 5.64 -24.00
C SER A 57 22.41 5.21 -22.87
N SER A 58 22.40 5.98 -21.78
CA SER A 58 21.33 5.86 -20.77
C SER A 58 20.01 6.36 -21.33
N ILE A 59 18.91 5.88 -20.78
CA ILE A 59 17.55 6.37 -21.03
C ILE A 59 17.12 7.18 -19.80
N ILE A 60 16.47 8.32 -20.04
CA ILE A 60 15.80 9.11 -19.00
C ILE A 60 14.30 8.94 -19.25
N ALA A 61 13.58 8.38 -18.28
CA ALA A 61 12.13 8.30 -18.35
C ALA A 61 11.52 9.72 -18.38
N PRO A 62 10.42 9.91 -19.14
CA PRO A 62 9.63 11.13 -19.06
C PRO A 62 8.91 11.23 -17.71
N ASP A 63 8.32 12.40 -17.45
CA ASP A 63 7.41 12.59 -16.32
C ASP A 63 6.25 11.60 -16.39
N ALA A 64 5.67 11.28 -15.22
CA ALA A 64 4.53 10.37 -15.11
C ALA A 64 3.38 10.89 -16.01
N PRO A 65 2.87 10.05 -16.94
CA PRO A 65 1.73 10.41 -17.76
C PRO A 65 0.45 10.38 -16.92
N THR A 66 -0.56 11.12 -17.35
CA THR A 66 -1.93 10.99 -16.83
C THR A 66 -2.79 10.17 -17.77
N LYS A 67 -3.83 9.55 -17.22
CA LYS A 67 -4.87 8.85 -17.98
C LYS A 67 -6.22 9.36 -17.49
N ASP A 68 -7.11 9.67 -18.44
CA ASP A 68 -8.43 10.17 -18.12
C ASP A 68 -9.25 9.11 -17.37
N SER A 69 -9.97 9.53 -16.34
CA SER A 69 -10.93 8.69 -15.62
C SER A 69 -12.10 8.27 -16.52
N THR A 70 -12.72 7.15 -16.17
CA THR A 70 -14.03 6.75 -16.70
C THR A 70 -15.12 7.02 -15.66
N ASP A 71 -16.35 6.61 -15.94
CA ASP A 71 -17.43 6.61 -14.95
C ASP A 71 -17.20 5.57 -13.83
N GLU A 72 -16.34 4.58 -14.06
CA GLU A 72 -16.11 3.44 -13.17
C GLU A 72 -14.76 3.49 -12.45
N TYR A 73 -13.74 4.12 -13.06
CA TYR A 73 -12.37 4.07 -12.56
C TYR A 73 -11.62 5.39 -12.71
N ASP A 74 -10.85 5.72 -11.68
CA ASP A 74 -9.71 6.62 -11.76
C ASP A 74 -8.44 5.83 -12.05
N PHE A 75 -7.48 6.42 -12.76
CA PHE A 75 -6.22 5.76 -13.11
C PHE A 75 -5.02 6.48 -12.53
N ILE A 76 -4.16 5.71 -11.87
CA ILE A 76 -2.96 6.20 -11.20
C ILE A 76 -1.75 5.56 -11.87
N PHE A 77 -0.81 6.38 -12.31
CA PHE A 77 0.41 5.89 -12.94
C PHE A 77 1.28 5.17 -11.92
N ILE A 78 1.69 3.94 -12.25
CA ILE A 78 2.55 3.13 -11.40
C ILE A 78 3.99 3.20 -11.90
N GLU A 79 4.23 2.77 -13.13
CA GLU A 79 5.57 2.71 -13.68
C GLU A 79 5.58 2.63 -15.21
N TRP A 80 6.77 2.77 -15.76
CA TRP A 80 7.05 2.42 -17.15
C TRP A 80 7.50 0.96 -17.21
N ILE A 81 6.65 0.07 -17.73
CA ILE A 81 6.91 -1.38 -17.76
C ILE A 81 8.21 -1.67 -18.50
N GLY A 82 9.13 -2.36 -17.81
CA GLY A 82 10.42 -2.76 -18.34
C GLY A 82 11.50 -1.68 -18.28
N TYR A 83 11.20 -0.48 -17.78
CA TYR A 83 12.18 0.57 -17.57
C TYR A 83 12.87 0.40 -16.22
N VAL A 84 14.20 0.53 -16.22
CA VAL A 84 15.00 0.72 -15.01
C VAL A 84 16.05 1.79 -15.31
N ALA A 85 16.40 2.63 -14.33
CA ALA A 85 17.29 3.78 -14.56
C ALA A 85 18.70 3.40 -15.09
N SER A 86 19.13 2.15 -14.91
CA SER A 86 20.41 1.63 -15.40
C SER A 86 20.34 1.10 -16.85
N ILE A 87 19.15 1.02 -17.45
CA ILE A 87 18.97 0.45 -18.78
C ILE A 87 19.70 1.27 -19.84
N LYS A 88 20.23 0.56 -20.85
CA LYS A 88 20.96 1.14 -21.96
C LYS A 88 20.26 0.83 -23.28
N VAL A 89 20.37 1.75 -24.22
CA VAL A 89 19.85 1.56 -25.58
C VAL A 89 20.66 0.46 -26.26
N THR A 90 20.02 -0.66 -26.56
CA THR A 90 20.64 -1.80 -27.27
C THR A 90 20.01 -2.08 -28.63
N GLY A 91 18.88 -1.43 -28.91
CA GLY A 91 18.07 -1.55 -30.11
C GLY A 91 16.86 -0.62 -30.00
N GLU A 92 15.84 -0.86 -30.81
CA GLU A 92 14.53 -0.24 -30.63
C GLU A 92 13.88 -0.76 -29.34
N MET A 93 13.33 0.15 -28.54
CA MET A 93 12.81 -0.17 -27.20
C MET A 93 11.43 0.44 -26.98
N TYR A 94 10.60 -0.28 -26.23
CA TYR A 94 9.24 0.12 -25.88
C TYR A 94 9.05 0.04 -24.37
N PHE A 95 8.58 1.13 -23.78
CA PHE A 95 8.15 1.19 -22.40
C PHE A 95 6.69 1.62 -22.37
N ASN A 96 5.82 0.75 -21.86
CA ASN A 96 4.39 1.02 -21.76
C ASN A 96 4.06 1.49 -20.35
N ALA A 97 3.22 2.51 -20.22
CA ALA A 97 2.76 2.96 -18.91
C ALA A 97 1.88 1.87 -18.28
N ALA A 98 2.19 1.51 -17.04
CA ALA A 98 1.32 0.76 -16.15
C ALA A 98 0.48 1.75 -15.34
N PHE A 99 -0.83 1.49 -15.26
CA PHE A 99 -1.75 2.21 -14.40
C PHE A 99 -2.44 1.25 -13.44
N SER A 100 -2.62 1.68 -12.19
CA SER A 100 -3.58 1.06 -11.27
C SER A 100 -4.95 1.69 -11.53
N ALA A 101 -5.98 0.85 -11.65
CA ALA A 101 -7.36 1.31 -11.72
C ALA A 101 -7.93 1.34 -10.30
N SER A 102 -8.32 2.52 -9.83
CA SER A 102 -9.04 2.68 -8.57
C SER A 102 -10.53 2.85 -8.87
N PRO A 103 -11.41 2.04 -8.28
CA PRO A 103 -12.85 2.19 -8.50
C PRO A 103 -13.33 3.56 -8.04
N ILE A 104 -14.24 4.15 -8.79
CA ILE A 104 -14.96 5.35 -8.36
C ILE A 104 -16.13 4.88 -7.50
N VAL A 105 -16.03 5.14 -6.20
CA VAL A 105 -17.03 4.73 -5.20
C VAL A 105 -17.60 5.98 -4.56
N GLU A 106 -18.91 6.13 -4.65
CA GLU A 106 -19.63 7.19 -3.95
C GLU A 106 -19.80 6.78 -2.49
N PRO A 107 -19.27 7.55 -1.52
CA PRO A 107 -19.36 7.17 -0.12
C PRO A 107 -20.79 7.34 0.43
N GLU A 108 -21.19 6.43 1.32
CA GLU A 108 -22.40 6.60 2.12
C GLU A 108 -22.07 7.36 3.41
N VAL A 109 -22.82 8.43 3.69
CA VAL A 109 -22.68 9.19 4.94
C VAL A 109 -23.85 8.87 5.87
N ALA A 110 -23.59 8.05 6.88
CA ALA A 110 -24.57 7.63 7.87
C ALA A 110 -23.92 7.40 9.24
N ASP A 111 -24.68 7.59 10.33
CA ASP A 111 -24.26 7.23 11.69
C ASP A 111 -22.89 7.77 12.15
N GLY A 112 -22.52 8.97 11.68
CA GLY A 112 -21.24 9.59 12.02
C GLY A 112 -20.05 9.02 11.23
N LYS A 113 -20.30 8.30 10.14
CA LYS A 113 -19.31 7.65 9.30
C LYS A 113 -19.46 8.08 7.83
N VAL A 114 -18.34 8.14 7.13
CA VAL A 114 -18.22 8.20 5.67
C VAL A 114 -17.72 6.82 5.23
N VAL A 115 -18.59 6.02 4.65
CA VAL A 115 -18.36 4.60 4.37
C VAL A 115 -18.10 4.40 2.89
N PHE A 116 -16.95 3.82 2.57
CA PHE A 116 -16.60 3.29 1.26
C PHE A 116 -16.79 1.78 1.29
N ASP A 117 -17.92 1.32 0.73
CA ASP A 117 -18.19 -0.11 0.55
C ASP A 117 -17.42 -0.61 -0.69
N VAL A 118 -16.32 -1.32 -0.43
CA VAL A 118 -15.47 -1.98 -1.43
C VAL A 118 -15.17 -3.42 -1.02
N ASN A 119 -16.16 -4.10 -0.46
CA ASN A 119 -16.04 -5.43 0.12
C ASN A 119 -15.60 -6.52 -0.87
N GLU A 120 -15.67 -6.25 -2.17
CA GLU A 120 -15.18 -7.15 -3.24
C GLU A 120 -13.67 -6.98 -3.52
N LEU A 121 -13.02 -5.97 -2.94
CA LEU A 121 -11.63 -5.61 -3.23
C LEU A 121 -10.72 -5.84 -2.01
N GLU A 122 -9.50 -6.29 -2.27
CA GLU A 122 -8.45 -6.42 -1.24
C GLU A 122 -7.79 -5.07 -0.90
N GLY A 123 -7.97 -4.07 -1.76
CA GLY A 123 -7.47 -2.72 -1.56
C GLY A 123 -8.11 -1.69 -2.49
N ILE A 124 -8.00 -0.43 -2.11
CA ILE A 124 -8.46 0.74 -2.84
C ILE A 124 -7.36 1.80 -2.84
N THR A 125 -7.12 2.44 -3.98
CA THR A 125 -6.16 3.54 -4.06
C THR A 125 -6.87 4.88 -3.87
N LEU A 126 -6.34 5.75 -3.00
CA LEU A 126 -6.91 7.07 -2.74
C LEU A 126 -6.74 8.00 -3.94
N SER A 127 -7.71 7.96 -4.86
CA SER A 127 -7.75 8.88 -5.98
C SER A 127 -8.02 10.31 -5.51
N THR A 128 -7.69 11.27 -6.36
CA THR A 128 -8.02 12.69 -6.11
C THR A 128 -9.52 12.89 -5.86
N LYS A 129 -10.39 12.12 -6.55
CA LYS A 129 -11.83 12.20 -6.37
C LYS A 129 -12.27 11.67 -5.00
N ILE A 130 -11.76 10.52 -4.57
CA ILE A 130 -12.06 9.94 -3.25
C ILE A 130 -11.68 10.94 -2.15
N ILE A 131 -10.49 11.55 -2.25
CA ILE A 131 -10.04 12.56 -1.28
C ILE A 131 -11.01 13.75 -1.25
N GLN A 132 -11.41 14.27 -2.42
CA GLN A 132 -12.36 15.38 -2.49
C GLN A 132 -13.74 15.04 -1.91
N ASP A 133 -14.26 13.83 -2.17
CA ASP A 133 -15.56 13.39 -1.65
C ASP A 133 -15.51 13.23 -0.11
N ILE A 134 -14.38 12.75 0.43
CA ILE A 134 -14.14 12.70 1.89
C ILE A 134 -14.08 14.10 2.48
N GLU A 135 -13.26 15.00 1.92
CA GLU A 135 -13.13 16.38 2.39
C GLU A 135 -14.46 17.14 2.37
N ALA A 136 -15.28 16.92 1.34
CA ALA A 136 -16.62 17.49 1.24
C ALA A 136 -17.53 17.01 2.38
N SER A 137 -17.45 15.74 2.75
CA SER A 137 -18.26 15.14 3.82
C SER A 137 -17.97 15.77 5.20
N PHE A 138 -16.74 16.23 5.43
CA PHE A 138 -16.36 16.88 6.69
C PHE A 138 -16.85 18.33 6.85
N GLN A 139 -17.39 18.98 5.81
CA GLN A 139 -17.81 20.39 5.91
C GLN A 139 -18.90 20.62 6.97
N ASP A 140 -19.78 19.65 7.17
CA ASP A 140 -20.89 19.74 8.12
C ASP A 140 -20.61 19.05 9.47
N ASN A 141 -19.61 18.16 9.52
CA ASN A 141 -19.26 17.41 10.72
C ASN A 141 -17.78 16.98 10.73
N GLU A 142 -16.95 17.66 11.53
CA GLU A 142 -15.52 17.35 11.67
C GLU A 142 -15.23 16.07 12.49
N GLU A 143 -16.23 15.51 13.17
CA GLU A 143 -16.08 14.31 14.01
C GLU A 143 -16.33 13.00 13.26
N LEU A 144 -16.65 13.06 11.96
CA LEU A 144 -16.89 11.87 11.15
C LEU A 144 -15.70 10.91 11.19
N LYS A 145 -16.01 9.62 11.12
CA LYS A 145 -15.04 8.57 10.85
C LYS A 145 -15.07 8.20 9.37
N ILE A 146 -13.92 7.89 8.80
CA ILE A 146 -13.81 7.38 7.44
C ILE A 146 -13.65 5.88 7.56
N VAL A 147 -14.48 5.14 6.84
CA VAL A 147 -14.54 3.68 6.91
C VAL A 147 -14.32 3.12 5.51
N PHE A 148 -13.33 2.26 5.36
CA PHE A 148 -13.14 1.45 4.17
C PHE A 148 -13.50 0.01 4.52
N GLU A 149 -14.57 -0.50 3.93
CA GLU A 149 -14.97 -1.90 4.06
C GLU A 149 -14.39 -2.69 2.89
N LEU A 150 -13.36 -3.47 3.16
CA LEU A 150 -12.59 -4.27 2.20
C LEU A 150 -12.88 -5.75 2.40
N ASN A 151 -12.54 -6.57 1.41
CA ASN A 151 -12.72 -8.02 1.47
C ASN A 151 -12.11 -8.64 2.75
N GLY A 152 -10.89 -8.19 3.11
CA GLY A 152 -10.18 -8.69 4.28
C GLY A 152 -10.69 -8.15 5.63
N GLY A 153 -11.53 -7.11 5.64
CA GLY A 153 -11.96 -6.44 6.87
C GLY A 153 -12.21 -4.95 6.69
N ILE A 154 -12.29 -4.26 7.82
CA ILE A 154 -12.65 -2.84 7.91
C ILE A 154 -11.45 -2.04 8.39
N ILE A 155 -11.21 -0.89 7.75
CA ILE A 155 -10.30 0.15 8.22
C ILE A 155 -11.13 1.36 8.61
N GLU A 156 -10.99 1.83 9.85
CA GLU A 156 -11.63 3.04 10.33
C GLU A 156 -10.58 4.07 10.75
N LEU A 157 -10.67 5.28 10.16
CA LEU A 157 -9.80 6.42 10.42
C LEU A 157 -10.61 7.57 11.02
N ASP A 158 -10.00 8.32 11.93
CA ASP A 158 -10.47 9.69 12.16
C ASP A 158 -9.88 10.66 11.13
N LYS A 159 -10.49 11.84 11.03
CA LYS A 159 -10.03 12.89 10.12
C LYS A 159 -8.54 13.16 10.24
N LYS A 160 -8.02 13.20 11.47
CA LYS A 160 -6.62 13.53 11.71
C LYS A 160 -5.66 12.46 11.18
N ALA A 161 -6.03 11.17 11.28
CA ALA A 161 -5.26 10.10 10.67
C ALA A 161 -5.34 10.16 9.14
N PHE A 162 -6.52 10.45 8.59
CA PHE A 162 -6.71 10.60 7.15
C PHE A 162 -5.95 11.80 6.56
N ASP A 163 -5.88 12.93 7.26
CA ASP A 163 -5.13 14.12 6.83
C ASP A 163 -3.61 13.86 6.67
N MET A 164 -3.11 12.70 7.15
CA MET A 164 -1.71 12.27 6.97
C MET A 164 -1.50 11.41 5.72
N LEU A 165 -2.57 11.02 5.04
CA LEU A 165 -2.53 10.25 3.80
C LEU A 165 -2.38 11.22 2.62
N GLU A 166 -1.57 10.85 1.64
CA GLU A 166 -1.45 11.56 0.36
C GLU A 166 -2.31 10.90 -0.74
N GLY A 167 -2.47 11.62 -1.86
CA GLY A 167 -3.03 11.03 -3.08
C GLY A 167 -2.19 9.86 -3.56
N ASP A 168 -2.85 8.90 -4.21
CA ASP A 168 -2.26 7.70 -4.80
C ASP A 168 -1.81 6.61 -3.81
N GLU A 169 -2.08 6.79 -2.52
CA GLU A 169 -1.81 5.77 -1.51
C GLU A 169 -2.78 4.58 -1.64
N LEU A 170 -2.22 3.36 -1.62
CA LEU A 170 -3.00 2.12 -1.58
C LEU A 170 -3.36 1.79 -0.13
N ILE A 171 -4.65 1.79 0.17
CA ILE A 171 -5.21 1.25 1.39
C ILE A 171 -5.60 -0.20 1.11
N SER A 172 -5.11 -1.15 1.91
CA SER A 172 -5.39 -2.57 1.67
C SER A 172 -5.39 -3.42 2.94
N ILE A 173 -6.16 -4.50 2.88
CA ILE A 173 -6.10 -5.63 3.79
C ILE A 173 -6.03 -6.89 2.93
N ILE A 174 -4.85 -7.48 2.84
CA ILE A 174 -4.60 -8.66 1.99
C ILE A 174 -4.42 -9.88 2.87
N ASN A 175 -5.21 -10.93 2.67
CA ASN A 175 -4.93 -12.23 3.28
C ASN A 175 -3.75 -12.89 2.57
N VAL A 176 -2.61 -13.01 3.25
CA VAL A 176 -1.34 -13.41 2.68
C VAL A 176 -1.32 -14.92 2.46
N PRO A 177 -1.26 -15.39 1.20
CA PRO A 177 -1.16 -16.82 0.93
C PRO A 177 0.13 -17.39 1.51
N THR A 178 0.08 -18.62 2.02
CA THR A 178 1.25 -19.31 2.60
C THR A 178 2.47 -19.32 1.66
N SER A 179 2.24 -19.36 0.34
CA SER A 179 3.30 -19.32 -0.68
C SER A 179 4.07 -17.99 -0.74
N ASN A 180 3.44 -16.90 -0.30
CA ASN A 180 3.96 -15.53 -0.39
C ASN A 180 4.43 -15.02 0.98
N MET A 181 4.23 -15.79 2.04
CA MET A 181 4.55 -15.40 3.40
C MET A 181 6.07 -15.44 3.65
N PRO A 182 6.64 -14.45 4.37
CA PRO A 182 8.02 -14.51 4.83
C PRO A 182 8.27 -15.77 5.67
N GLY A 183 9.32 -16.53 5.36
CA GLY A 183 9.63 -17.78 6.07
C GLY A 183 9.87 -17.61 7.58
N THR A 184 10.28 -16.41 8.01
CA THR A 184 10.42 -16.03 9.42
C THR A 184 9.09 -15.97 10.17
N ILE A 185 8.00 -15.60 9.48
CA ILE A 185 6.63 -15.54 10.01
C ILE A 185 5.97 -16.91 9.91
N LEU A 186 6.11 -17.59 8.77
CA LEU A 186 5.45 -18.88 8.49
C LEU A 186 5.67 -19.93 9.59
N ASN A 187 6.90 -20.02 10.11
CA ASN A 187 7.24 -20.98 11.17
C ASN A 187 6.55 -20.69 12.52
N LYS A 188 6.04 -19.48 12.73
CA LYS A 188 5.41 -19.03 13.97
C LYS A 188 3.89 -19.13 13.93
N VAL A 189 3.27 -18.79 12.79
CA VAL A 189 1.81 -18.69 12.65
C VAL A 189 1.13 -20.02 12.31
N GLN A 190 1.87 -21.03 11.84
CA GLN A 190 1.31 -22.33 11.46
C GLN A 190 0.15 -22.21 10.44
N ASP A 191 -1.07 -22.55 10.83
CA ASP A 191 -2.30 -22.52 10.02
C ASP A 191 -3.19 -21.30 10.32
N ARG A 192 -2.63 -20.28 10.98
CA ARG A 192 -3.34 -19.04 11.33
C ARG A 192 -3.31 -18.06 10.16
N PRO A 193 -4.40 -17.30 9.95
CA PRO A 193 -4.45 -16.33 8.87
C PRO A 193 -3.48 -15.19 9.16
N VAL A 194 -2.79 -14.74 8.12
CA VAL A 194 -1.90 -13.59 8.17
C VAL A 194 -2.42 -12.56 7.19
N PHE A 195 -2.52 -11.33 7.65
CA PHE A 195 -2.99 -10.20 6.87
C PHE A 195 -1.85 -9.21 6.68
N ASP A 196 -1.63 -8.76 5.46
CA ASP A 196 -0.78 -7.59 5.17
C ASP A 196 -1.71 -6.38 5.07
N ILE A 197 -1.58 -5.46 6.02
CA ILE A 197 -2.37 -4.24 6.08
C ILE A 197 -1.48 -3.07 5.69
N SER A 198 -1.84 -2.34 4.64
CA SER A 198 -1.07 -1.22 4.12
C SER A 198 -1.93 0.02 3.92
N MET A 199 -1.29 1.19 4.03
CA MET A 199 -1.83 2.52 3.72
C MET A 199 -0.71 3.30 3.04
N GLY A 200 -0.20 2.77 1.93
CA GLY A 200 1.01 3.28 1.28
C GLY A 200 2.24 3.28 2.20
N ASP A 201 2.99 4.38 2.17
CA ASP A 201 4.22 4.58 2.96
C ASP A 201 3.97 5.23 4.33
N VAL A 202 2.71 5.33 4.75
CA VAL A 202 2.36 6.03 5.99
C VAL A 202 2.73 5.19 7.20
N HIS A 203 3.58 5.76 8.05
CA HIS A 203 4.03 5.13 9.29
C HIS A 203 3.71 5.96 10.54
N ASN A 204 3.06 7.12 10.37
CA ASN A 204 2.72 8.02 11.46
C ASN A 204 1.44 8.81 11.16
N PHE A 205 0.43 8.64 12.00
CA PHE A 205 -0.87 9.30 11.87
C PHE A 205 -0.97 10.63 12.64
N GLY A 206 0.14 11.22 13.07
CA GLY A 206 0.15 12.53 13.74
C GLY A 206 -0.60 12.57 15.08
N GLY A 207 -0.92 11.41 15.66
CA GLY A 207 -1.80 11.26 16.82
C GLY A 207 -3.30 11.26 16.49
N GLY A 208 -3.66 11.06 15.22
CA GLY A 208 -4.96 10.54 14.81
C GLY A 208 -5.12 9.08 15.19
N LYS A 209 -6.34 8.56 15.03
CA LYS A 209 -6.73 7.21 15.44
C LYS A 209 -7.05 6.34 14.24
N LEU A 210 -6.55 5.10 14.32
CA LEU A 210 -6.80 4.02 13.37
C LEU A 210 -7.32 2.80 14.14
N SER A 211 -8.45 2.27 13.69
CA SER A 211 -8.97 0.96 14.09
C SER A 211 -9.00 0.04 12.87
N ARG A 212 -8.72 -1.26 13.06
CA ARG A 212 -8.98 -2.29 12.04
C ARG A 212 -9.87 -3.35 12.65
N SER A 213 -10.70 -3.94 11.81
CA SER A 213 -11.51 -5.12 12.13
C SER A 213 -11.27 -6.17 11.05
N LEU A 214 -10.67 -7.30 11.40
CA LEU A 214 -10.35 -8.37 10.44
C LEU A 214 -11.40 -9.47 10.53
N HIS A 215 -11.91 -9.94 9.39
CA HIS A 215 -12.81 -11.09 9.37
C HIS A 215 -12.09 -12.35 9.88
N TYR A 216 -12.73 -13.08 10.79
CA TYR A 216 -12.18 -14.29 11.38
C TYR A 216 -13.26 -15.22 11.90
N ASP A 217 -13.35 -16.40 11.30
CA ASP A 217 -14.15 -17.49 11.84
C ASP A 217 -13.42 -18.14 13.01
N LEU A 218 -14.01 -18.10 14.21
CA LEU A 218 -13.48 -18.87 15.35
C LEU A 218 -13.37 -20.35 15.01
N LYS A 219 -12.20 -20.94 15.27
CA LYS A 219 -12.04 -22.39 15.14
C LYS A 219 -12.83 -23.10 16.25
N GLU A 220 -13.10 -24.39 16.05
CA GLU A 220 -13.82 -25.20 17.02
C GLU A 220 -13.13 -25.15 18.40
N ASN A 221 -13.89 -24.81 19.45
CA ASN A 221 -13.45 -24.66 20.84
C ASN A 221 -12.60 -23.42 21.15
N GLU A 222 -12.48 -22.45 20.25
CA GLU A 222 -11.85 -21.17 20.59
C GLU A 222 -12.79 -20.28 21.41
N ASP A 223 -12.27 -19.77 22.52
CA ASP A 223 -12.88 -18.67 23.25
C ASP A 223 -12.48 -17.33 22.61
N ALA A 224 -13.48 -16.52 22.28
CA ALA A 224 -13.33 -15.16 21.76
C ALA A 224 -12.43 -14.28 22.67
N ASP A 225 -12.49 -14.47 23.99
CA ASP A 225 -11.71 -13.70 24.96
C ASP A 225 -10.20 -14.05 24.93
N ASN A 226 -9.84 -15.18 24.33
CA ASN A 226 -8.46 -15.66 24.17
C ASN A 226 -7.90 -15.38 22.76
N ILE A 227 -8.65 -14.70 21.91
CA ILE A 227 -8.14 -14.23 20.62
C ILE A 227 -7.16 -13.07 20.86
N ARG A 228 -6.05 -13.10 20.14
CA ARG A 228 -4.97 -12.10 20.19
C ARG A 228 -4.54 -11.72 18.80
N ILE A 229 -4.02 -10.50 18.65
CA ILE A 229 -3.38 -10.04 17.42
C ILE A 229 -1.88 -10.05 17.61
N TRP A 230 -1.17 -10.80 16.77
CA TRP A 230 0.28 -10.71 16.66
C TRP A 230 0.63 -9.77 15.50
N HIS A 231 1.43 -8.76 15.79
CA HIS A 231 2.01 -7.89 14.78
C HIS A 231 3.49 -8.24 14.58
N PHE A 232 3.92 -8.46 13.33
CA PHE A 232 5.29 -8.88 13.01
C PHE A 232 6.16 -7.76 12.44
N ASP A 233 7.44 -7.77 12.78
CA ASP A 233 8.46 -6.97 12.09
C ASP A 233 9.09 -7.72 10.90
N ASN A 234 9.98 -7.05 10.17
CA ASN A 234 10.67 -7.61 8.99
C ASN A 234 11.61 -8.79 9.33
N GLU A 235 11.98 -8.99 10.59
CA GLU A 235 12.78 -10.12 11.06
C GLU A 235 11.89 -11.29 11.54
N GLY A 236 10.56 -11.08 11.57
CA GLY A 236 9.56 -12.02 12.05
C GLY A 236 9.42 -12.07 13.58
N ASN A 237 9.99 -11.10 14.32
CA ASN A 237 9.64 -10.92 15.74
C ASN A 237 8.22 -10.37 15.82
N HIS A 238 7.51 -10.66 16.92
CA HIS A 238 6.13 -10.19 17.08
C HIS A 238 5.90 -9.49 18.40
N THR A 239 4.88 -8.63 18.40
CA THR A 239 4.28 -8.05 19.61
C THR A 239 2.82 -8.47 19.69
N VAL A 240 2.35 -8.79 20.90
CA VAL A 240 0.95 -9.16 21.15
C VAL A 240 0.13 -7.91 21.44
N THR A 241 -0.99 -7.77 20.74
CA THR A 241 -1.98 -6.70 20.90
C THR A 241 -3.31 -7.28 21.34
N ARG A 242 -3.96 -6.62 22.31
CA ARG A 242 -5.33 -6.98 22.70
C ARG A 242 -6.31 -6.57 21.61
N CYS A 243 -7.32 -7.39 21.41
CA CYS A 243 -8.40 -7.15 20.47
C CYS A 243 -9.75 -7.42 21.14
N THR A 244 -10.81 -7.05 20.44
CA THR A 244 -12.19 -7.44 20.77
C THR A 244 -12.73 -8.25 19.61
N TYR A 245 -13.34 -9.40 19.91
CA TYR A 245 -14.06 -10.19 18.92
C TYR A 245 -15.54 -9.83 18.95
N ASP A 246 -16.12 -9.56 17.78
CA ASP A 246 -17.54 -9.32 17.60
C ASP A 246 -18.18 -10.56 16.97
N LEU A 247 -19.13 -11.19 17.67
CA LEU A 247 -19.78 -12.42 17.22
C LEU A 247 -20.78 -12.21 16.08
N ASP A 248 -21.38 -11.03 15.95
CA ASP A 248 -22.42 -10.79 14.96
C ASP A 248 -21.79 -10.52 13.58
N SER A 249 -20.65 -9.84 13.57
CA SER A 249 -19.87 -9.52 12.37
C SER A 249 -18.73 -10.49 12.08
N GLU A 250 -18.42 -11.39 13.01
CA GLU A 250 -17.28 -12.32 12.93
C GLU A 250 -15.95 -11.58 12.68
N THR A 251 -15.75 -10.45 13.38
CA THR A 251 -14.57 -9.60 13.21
C THR A 251 -13.74 -9.45 14.48
N VAL A 252 -12.42 -9.36 14.30
CA VAL A 252 -11.44 -9.06 15.35
C VAL A 252 -10.99 -7.62 15.23
N THR A 253 -11.36 -6.78 16.19
CA THR A 253 -11.06 -5.33 16.19
C THR A 253 -9.86 -4.98 17.07
N PHE A 254 -8.94 -4.13 16.58
CA PHE A 254 -7.76 -3.70 17.33
C PHE A 254 -7.21 -2.33 16.91
N MET A 255 -6.47 -1.71 17.84
CA MET A 255 -5.89 -0.36 17.71
C MET A 255 -4.37 -0.37 17.88
N VAL A 256 -3.64 -0.45 16.77
CA VAL A 256 -2.21 -0.16 16.65
C VAL A 256 -1.95 0.93 15.61
N ASN A 257 -0.75 1.52 15.62
CA ASN A 257 -0.34 2.48 14.59
C ASN A 257 0.71 1.89 13.63
N SER A 258 1.16 0.66 13.88
CA SER A 258 1.98 -0.08 12.93
C SER A 258 1.11 -0.68 11.82
N LEU A 259 1.72 -0.85 10.65
CA LEU A 259 1.17 -1.48 9.47
C LEU A 259 2.09 -2.65 9.08
N SER A 260 1.68 -3.44 8.09
CA SER A 260 2.28 -4.70 7.63
C SER A 260 1.61 -5.95 8.21
N TYR A 261 2.38 -6.97 8.60
CA TYR A 261 1.87 -8.31 8.84
C TYR A 261 1.23 -8.47 10.22
N PHE A 262 -0.04 -8.89 10.23
CA PHE A 262 -0.82 -9.25 11.41
C PHE A 262 -1.29 -10.69 11.33
N SER A 263 -1.28 -11.42 12.44
CA SER A 263 -1.90 -12.74 12.55
C SER A 263 -2.91 -12.76 13.67
N ILE A 264 -4.01 -13.47 13.44
CA ILE A 264 -5.01 -13.74 14.48
C ILE A 264 -4.62 -15.05 15.16
N MET A 265 -4.33 -14.98 16.45
CA MET A 265 -3.81 -16.08 17.26
C MET A 265 -4.79 -16.41 18.39
N TYR A 266 -4.69 -17.62 18.91
CA TYR A 266 -5.39 -18.06 20.11
C TYR A 266 -4.37 -18.29 21.23
N GLU A 267 -4.50 -17.56 22.33
CA GLU A 267 -3.66 -17.69 23.51
C GLU A 267 -4.54 -17.69 24.75
N GLU A 268 -4.59 -18.84 25.43
CA GLU A 268 -5.22 -18.92 26.75
C GLU A 268 -4.40 -18.10 27.74
N ASP A 269 -5.05 -17.18 28.44
CA ASP A 269 -4.41 -16.53 29.58
C ASP A 269 -3.98 -17.64 30.57
N GLU A 270 -2.68 -17.72 30.89
CA GLU A 270 -2.21 -18.63 31.92
C GLU A 270 -2.99 -18.33 33.20
N GLU A 271 -3.72 -19.34 33.72
CA GLU A 271 -4.35 -19.19 35.03
C GLU A 271 -3.27 -18.73 36.02
N PRO A 272 -3.52 -17.65 36.79
CA PRO A 272 -2.52 -17.16 37.72
C PRO A 272 -2.15 -18.32 38.63
N GLU A 273 -0.86 -18.73 38.62
CA GLU A 273 -0.41 -19.85 39.42
C GLU A 273 -0.95 -19.67 40.84
N THR A 274 -1.83 -20.58 41.25
CA THR A 274 -2.36 -20.55 42.60
C THR A 274 -1.16 -20.79 43.52
N SER A 275 -0.59 -19.71 44.07
CA SER A 275 0.45 -19.84 45.07
C SER A 275 -0.15 -20.67 46.20
N SER A 276 0.39 -21.86 46.42
CA SER A 276 -0.01 -22.77 47.48
C SER A 276 0.31 -22.15 48.84
N PHE A 277 -0.51 -21.20 49.28
CA PHE A 277 -0.62 -20.78 50.66
C PHE A 277 -2.10 -20.55 50.98
N GLY A 278 -2.72 -21.62 51.47
CA GLY A 278 -3.81 -21.63 52.46
C GLY A 278 -4.94 -20.60 52.36
N SER A 279 -6.09 -21.07 51.89
CA SER A 279 -7.47 -20.68 52.27
C SER A 279 -7.97 -19.24 52.01
N THR A 280 -9.04 -19.19 51.21
CA THR A 280 -10.15 -18.22 51.16
C THR A 280 -9.83 -16.76 50.81
N VAL A 281 -10.18 -16.34 49.58
CA VAL A 281 -11.25 -15.37 49.23
C VAL A 281 -11.25 -15.21 47.69
N TYR A 282 -12.38 -15.51 47.03
CA TYR A 282 -12.66 -15.04 45.67
C TYR A 282 -13.00 -13.55 45.73
N VAL A 283 -12.19 -12.69 45.11
CA VAL A 283 -12.59 -11.31 44.78
C VAL A 283 -12.82 -11.25 43.28
N ILE A 284 -14.09 -11.32 42.88
CA ILE A 284 -14.53 -10.89 41.56
C ILE A 284 -14.43 -9.36 41.56
N LEU A 285 -13.41 -8.81 40.89
CA LEU A 285 -13.33 -7.38 40.60
C LEU A 285 -14.13 -7.10 39.33
N SER A 286 -15.45 -6.95 39.49
CA SER A 286 -16.30 -6.27 38.54
C SER A 286 -15.91 -4.78 38.50
N ILE A 287 -15.22 -4.36 37.44
CA ILE A 287 -14.99 -2.94 37.16
C ILE A 287 -16.30 -2.37 36.59
N VAL A 288 -17.02 -1.68 37.46
CA VAL A 288 -18.08 -0.74 37.14
C VAL A 288 -17.42 0.57 36.69
N MET A 289 -17.59 0.96 35.42
CA MET A 289 -17.41 2.34 34.99
C MET A 289 -18.79 3.02 34.99
N ILE A 290 -19.08 3.77 36.05
CA ILE A 290 -20.18 4.76 36.09
C ILE A 290 -19.59 6.08 35.56
N VAL A 291 -20.30 6.74 34.65
CA VAL A 291 -20.86 8.11 34.77
C VAL A 291 -21.22 8.58 33.35
N ALA A 292 -22.47 8.42 32.96
CA ALA A 292 -23.23 9.41 32.19
C ALA A 292 -24.72 9.03 32.22
N LEU A 293 -25.57 10.01 32.54
CA LEU A 293 -27.04 9.92 32.65
C LEU A 293 -27.60 9.04 33.77
N PHE A 294 -27.91 9.66 34.92
CA PHE A 294 -29.27 9.69 35.48
C PHE A 294 -29.31 10.67 36.68
N GLY A 295 -28.93 11.92 36.42
CA GLY A 295 -29.11 13.07 37.32
C GLY A 295 -30.47 13.76 37.16
N ALA A 296 -31.44 13.11 36.53
CA ALA A 296 -32.80 13.61 36.40
C ALA A 296 -33.77 12.44 36.58
N ILE A 297 -34.88 12.68 37.28
CA ILE A 297 -35.97 11.72 37.56
C ILE A 297 -35.75 10.88 38.84
N MET A 298 -35.42 11.50 39.97
CA MET A 298 -35.97 11.10 41.27
C MET A 298 -36.07 12.28 42.25
N MET A 299 -36.51 13.43 41.72
CA MET A 299 -37.17 14.48 42.51
C MET A 299 -38.63 14.58 42.07
N TYR A 300 -39.37 13.48 42.18
CA TYR A 300 -40.83 13.52 42.11
C TYR A 300 -41.45 12.33 42.86
N SER A 301 -41.55 12.45 44.19
CA SER A 301 -42.64 11.86 44.99
C SER A 301 -42.52 12.19 46.50
N LYS A 302 -43.04 13.38 46.89
CA LYS A 302 -44.07 13.58 47.94
C LYS A 302 -43.85 12.91 49.33
N LYS A 303 -43.84 13.62 50.47
CA LYS A 303 -44.93 14.45 51.03
C LYS A 303 -44.43 15.27 52.24
N SER A 304 -44.78 16.56 52.28
CA SER A 304 -45.73 17.13 53.25
C SER A 304 -46.55 18.20 52.53
#